data_AF-A0A8T1ZQG3-F1
#
_entry.id   AF-A0A8T1ZQG3-F1
#
_cell.length_a   1.000
_cell.length_b   1.000
_cell.length_c   1.000
_cell.angle_alpha   90.00
_cell.angle_beta   90.00
_cell.angle_gamma   90.00
#
_symmetry.space_group_name_H-M   'P 1'
#
loop_
_entity.id
_entity.type
_entity.pdbx_description
1 polymer ?
#
loop_
_entity_poly.entity_id
_entity_poly.type
_entity_poly.pdbx_seq_one_letter_code
_entity_poly.pdbx_strand_id
1 'polypeptide(L)'
;MSPVPERAKLHIAMVVFQTGYAGNHVIVRYALNLGVSKLVFPLYRTIVAFSVLAPSAYFLEKKERPAMKTSFLLQFFLLGLVGITLNQGFYIFGLDNTSPTFASATENTVPAVSFLMAALLGIEKVEWKRKDGIAKVVGTIVSVLGSLVITLYKGPTIYQPSLHLVNQPIKAEEAEEQNKNWTLGCLCLMGHCICWSSWIVLQSPLLKKYPARFSFVSYCCFFAVLQFFGISAYFERDLESWKITSGGELYALLYTVSVLFIFID
;
A
#
# COMPACT_ATOMS: atom_id res chain seq x y z
N MET A 1 -34.05 -17.58 0.18
CA MET A 1 -32.63 -17.28 -0.12
C MET A 1 -31.79 -18.12 0.84
N SER A 2 -31.14 -19.19 0.38
CA SER A 2 -30.25 -19.97 1.24
C SER A 2 -29.04 -19.11 1.67
N PRO A 3 -28.63 -19.12 2.95
CA PRO A 3 -27.49 -18.33 3.40
C PRO A 3 -26.22 -18.78 2.65
N VAL A 4 -25.50 -17.82 2.07
CA VAL A 4 -24.23 -18.07 1.38
C VAL A 4 -23.25 -18.74 2.35
N PRO A 5 -22.56 -19.82 1.96
CA PRO A 5 -21.56 -20.48 2.80
C PRO A 5 -20.46 -19.53 3.26
N GLU A 6 -19.98 -19.67 4.50
CA GLU A 6 -18.95 -18.80 5.09
C GLU A 6 -17.67 -18.73 4.23
N ARG A 7 -17.22 -19.85 3.68
CA ARG A 7 -16.08 -19.91 2.75
C ARG A 7 -16.31 -19.09 1.48
N ALA A 8 -17.53 -19.12 0.94
CA ALA A 8 -17.88 -18.34 -0.24
C ALA A 8 -17.89 -16.84 0.09
N LYS A 9 -18.36 -16.44 1.28
CA LYS A 9 -18.27 -15.04 1.75
C LYS A 9 -16.82 -14.56 1.83
N LEU A 10 -15.91 -15.37 2.38
CA LEU A 10 -14.48 -15.04 2.46
C LEU A 10 -13.83 -14.90 1.08
N HIS A 11 -14.14 -15.79 0.14
CA HIS A 11 -13.62 -15.69 -1.23
C HIS A 11 -14.17 -14.47 -1.96
N ILE A 12 -15.46 -14.16 -1.81
CA ILE A 12 -16.07 -12.96 -2.41
C ILE A 12 -15.42 -11.70 -1.82
N ALA A 13 -15.25 -11.63 -0.49
CA ALA A 13 -14.59 -10.50 0.17
C ALA A 13 -13.16 -10.31 -0.36
N MET A 14 -12.40 -11.40 -0.50
CA MET A 14 -11.04 -11.36 -1.04
C MET A 14 -11.00 -10.89 -2.50
N VAL A 15 -11.94 -11.33 -3.34
CA VAL A 15 -12.03 -10.87 -4.74
C VAL A 15 -12.37 -9.38 -4.82
N VAL A 16 -13.34 -8.91 -4.03
CA VAL A 16 -13.69 -7.49 -3.96
C VAL A 16 -12.51 -6.65 -3.49
N PHE A 17 -11.82 -7.10 -2.44
CA PHE A 17 -10.62 -6.45 -1.92
C PHE A 17 -9.53 -6.33 -2.99
N GLN A 18 -9.17 -7.45 -3.63
CA GLN A 18 -8.14 -7.47 -4.67
C GLN A 18 -8.50 -6.61 -5.88
N THR A 19 -9.78 -6.59 -6.26
CA THR A 19 -10.26 -5.74 -7.37
C THR A 19 -10.14 -4.25 -7.01
N GLY A 20 -10.56 -3.87 -5.79
CA GLY A 20 -10.42 -2.50 -5.30
C GLY A 20 -8.95 -2.06 -5.24
N TYR A 21 -8.08 -2.96 -4.77
CA TYR A 21 -6.64 -2.73 -4.69
C TYR A 21 -5.98 -2.59 -6.06
N ALA A 22 -6.35 -3.43 -7.04
CA ALA A 22 -5.90 -3.28 -8.42
C ALA A 22 -6.29 -1.91 -9.01
N GLY A 23 -7.53 -1.47 -8.76
CA GLY A 23 -7.97 -0.13 -9.16
C GLY A 23 -7.18 1.00 -8.47
N ASN A 24 -6.72 0.79 -7.24
CA ASN A 24 -5.91 1.76 -6.51
C ASN A 24 -4.57 2.05 -7.21
N HIS A 25 -3.96 1.08 -7.90
CA HIS A 25 -2.76 1.37 -8.72
C HIS A 25 -3.03 2.33 -9.86
N VAL A 26 -4.17 2.16 -10.54
CA VAL A 26 -4.57 3.03 -11.65
C VAL A 26 -4.91 4.42 -11.13
N ILE A 27 -5.67 4.52 -10.03
CA ILE A 27 -6.08 5.81 -9.46
C ILE A 27 -4.89 6.60 -8.89
N VAL A 28 -3.94 5.95 -8.21
CA VAL A 28 -2.74 6.66 -7.73
C VAL A 28 -1.87 7.10 -8.92
N ARG A 29 -1.74 6.28 -9.97
CA ARG A 29 -1.04 6.71 -11.19
C ARG A 29 -1.73 7.88 -11.87
N TYR A 30 -3.06 7.88 -11.92
CA TYR A 30 -3.84 9.00 -12.41
C TYR A 30 -3.58 10.27 -11.59
N ALA A 31 -3.60 10.19 -10.25
CA ALA A 31 -3.28 11.31 -9.38
C ALA A 31 -1.86 11.85 -9.62
N LEU A 32 -0.86 10.98 -9.80
CA LEU A 32 0.51 11.39 -10.11
C LEU A 32 0.60 12.12 -11.46
N ASN A 33 -0.16 11.68 -12.47
CA ASN A 33 -0.24 12.36 -13.75
C ASN A 33 -0.94 13.72 -13.67
N LEU A 34 -1.75 13.99 -12.63
CA LEU A 34 -2.29 15.32 -12.34
C LEU A 34 -1.25 16.26 -11.69
N GLY A 35 -0.05 15.75 -11.37
CA GLY A 35 1.03 16.55 -10.77
C GLY A 35 0.97 16.69 -9.26
N VAL A 36 0.24 15.82 -8.54
CA VAL A 36 0.20 15.87 -7.06
C VAL A 36 1.60 15.65 -6.47
N SER A 37 1.88 16.33 -5.36
CA SER A 37 3.12 16.05 -4.61
C SER A 37 3.14 14.61 -4.09
N LYS A 38 4.26 13.94 -4.31
CA LYS A 38 4.53 12.56 -3.91
C LYS A 38 4.60 12.38 -2.39
N LEU A 39 4.74 13.47 -1.63
CA LEU A 39 4.83 13.49 -0.17
C LEU A 39 3.55 14.04 0.48
N VAL A 40 2.96 15.09 -0.09
CA VAL A 40 1.71 15.66 0.44
C VAL A 40 0.50 14.77 0.15
N PHE A 41 0.43 14.13 -1.02
CA PHE A 41 -0.65 13.21 -1.35
C PHE A 41 -0.81 12.05 -0.34
N PRO A 42 0.23 11.26 -0.02
CA PRO A 42 0.11 10.20 0.99
C PRO A 42 -0.11 10.75 2.41
N LEU A 43 0.36 11.97 2.72
CA LEU A 43 0.02 12.65 3.96
C LEU A 43 -1.50 12.85 4.08
N TYR A 44 -2.15 13.42 3.07
CA TYR A 44 -3.60 13.62 3.08
C TYR A 44 -4.38 12.31 3.13
N ARG A 45 -3.97 11.29 2.38
CA ARG A 45 -4.57 9.94 2.49
C ARG A 45 -4.52 9.42 3.93
N THR A 46 -3.38 9.59 4.58
CA THR A 46 -3.18 9.11 5.96
C THR A 46 -3.97 9.94 6.98
N ILE A 47 -4.12 11.26 6.77
CA ILE A 47 -4.98 12.12 7.59
C ILE A 47 -6.43 11.66 7.50
N VAL A 48 -6.98 11.48 6.30
CA VAL A 48 -8.38 11.05 6.11
C VAL A 48 -8.59 9.66 6.71
N ALA A 49 -7.66 8.73 6.49
CA ALA A 49 -7.71 7.40 7.11
C ALA A 49 -7.73 7.49 8.64
N PHE A 50 -6.85 8.31 9.24
CA PHE A 50 -6.83 8.55 10.68
C PHE A 50 -8.14 9.16 11.19
N SER A 51 -8.70 10.15 10.49
CA SER A 51 -9.95 10.82 10.87
C SER A 51 -11.14 9.87 10.93
N VAL A 52 -11.15 8.80 10.12
CA VAL A 52 -12.22 7.78 10.12
C VAL A 52 -11.90 6.63 11.09
N LEU A 53 -10.63 6.23 11.20
CA LEU A 53 -10.21 5.14 12.09
C LEU A 53 -10.26 5.52 13.56
N ALA A 54 -9.84 6.73 13.93
CA ALA A 54 -9.76 7.14 15.33
C ALA A 54 -11.13 7.14 16.05
N PRO A 55 -12.23 7.65 15.45
CA PRO A 55 -13.57 7.49 16.01
C PRO A 55 -13.99 6.03 16.09
N SER A 56 -13.76 5.26 15.02
CA SER A 56 -14.11 3.83 14.97
C SER A 56 -13.42 3.04 16.09
N ALA A 57 -12.13 3.29 16.31
CA ALA A 57 -11.36 2.73 17.42
C ALA A 57 -11.93 3.11 18.79
N TYR A 58 -12.33 4.38 18.97
CA TYR A 58 -12.93 4.83 20.22
C TYR A 58 -14.28 4.17 20.50
N PHE A 59 -15.16 4.05 19.50
CA PHE A 59 -16.51 3.54 19.70
C PHE A 59 -16.56 2.00 19.77
N LEU A 60 -15.78 1.30 18.95
CA LEU A 60 -15.82 -0.16 18.85
C LEU A 60 -14.94 -0.85 19.90
N GLU A 61 -13.77 -0.30 20.23
CA GLU A 61 -12.75 -1.03 21.00
C GLU A 61 -12.48 -0.45 22.39
N LYS A 62 -13.29 0.51 22.86
CA LYS A 62 -13.11 1.18 24.16
C LYS A 62 -12.84 0.23 25.32
N LYS A 63 -13.53 -0.92 25.32
CA LYS A 63 -13.48 -1.93 26.40
C LYS A 63 -12.36 -2.95 26.24
N GLU A 64 -11.90 -3.18 25.02
CA GLU A 64 -10.90 -4.21 24.69
C GLU A 64 -9.46 -3.67 24.78
N ARG A 65 -9.33 -2.35 24.90
CA ARG A 65 -8.07 -1.64 24.81
C ARG A 65 -7.20 -1.79 26.07
N PRO A 66 -5.99 -2.37 25.95
CA PRO A 66 -5.05 -2.41 27.06
C PRO A 66 -4.51 -1.01 27.42
N ALA A 67 -4.05 -0.88 28.67
CA ALA A 67 -3.38 0.32 29.15
C ALA A 67 -2.15 0.65 28.29
N MET A 68 -1.99 1.92 27.93
CA MET A 68 -0.91 2.38 27.05
C MET A 68 0.43 2.34 27.80
N LYS A 69 1.41 1.61 27.25
CA LYS A 69 2.79 1.56 27.74
C LYS A 69 3.69 2.26 26.74
N THR A 70 4.80 2.83 27.21
CA THR A 70 5.81 3.48 26.35
C THR A 70 6.37 2.53 25.29
N SER A 71 6.54 1.24 25.62
CA SER A 71 6.94 0.21 24.65
C SER A 71 5.96 0.07 23.47
N PHE A 72 4.64 0.18 23.72
CA PHE A 72 3.66 0.13 22.64
C PHE A 72 3.71 1.38 21.76
N LEU A 73 3.95 2.56 22.34
CA LEU A 73 4.11 3.79 21.55
C LEU A 73 5.29 3.68 20.57
N LEU A 74 6.43 3.16 21.03
CA LEU A 74 7.57 2.94 20.15
C LEU A 74 7.26 1.91 19.06
N GLN A 75 6.58 0.82 19.40
CA GLN A 75 6.16 -0.19 18.42
C GLN A 75 5.20 0.39 17.37
N PHE A 76 4.19 1.16 17.79
CA PHE A 76 3.27 1.82 16.86
C PHE A 76 3.96 2.88 16.01
N PHE A 77 4.93 3.61 16.55
CA PHE A 77 5.75 4.55 15.78
C PHE A 77 6.57 3.84 14.70
N LEU A 78 7.27 2.77 15.06
CA LEU A 78 8.10 1.99 14.12
C LEU A 78 7.25 1.26 13.08
N LEU A 79 6.13 0.68 13.49
CA LEU A 79 5.21 0.06 12.54
C LEU A 79 4.58 1.13 11.64
N GLY A 80 4.12 2.26 12.16
CA GLY A 80 3.63 3.37 11.33
C GLY A 80 4.67 3.87 10.33
N LEU A 81 5.94 3.94 10.74
CA LEU A 81 7.05 4.27 9.85
C LEU A 81 7.20 3.26 8.72
N VAL A 82 7.28 1.97 9.05
CA VAL A 82 7.55 0.93 8.07
C VAL A 82 6.31 0.67 7.19
N GLY A 83 5.15 0.42 7.77
CA GLY A 83 3.97 -0.05 7.05
C GLY A 83 3.10 1.05 6.45
N ILE A 84 3.30 2.32 6.83
CA ILE A 84 2.54 3.44 6.25
C ILE A 84 3.50 4.40 5.57
N THR A 85 4.45 5.01 6.30
CA THR A 85 5.28 6.10 5.77
C THR A 85 6.23 5.65 4.66
N LEU A 86 7.13 4.72 4.97
CA LEU A 86 8.06 4.16 3.99
C LEU A 86 7.31 3.35 2.94
N ASN A 87 6.32 2.56 3.36
CA ASN A 87 5.52 1.75 2.45
C ASN A 87 4.84 2.56 1.36
N GLN A 88 4.11 3.63 1.72
CA GLN A 88 3.43 4.50 0.75
C GLN A 88 4.42 5.37 -0.01
N GLY A 89 5.47 5.88 0.62
CA GLY A 89 6.51 6.66 -0.04
C GLY A 89 7.17 5.85 -1.16
N PHE A 90 7.73 4.69 -0.83
CA PHE A 90 8.33 3.79 -1.81
C PHE A 90 7.35 3.36 -2.91
N TYR A 91 6.10 3.09 -2.56
CA TYR A 91 5.07 2.77 -3.55
C TYR A 91 4.85 3.92 -4.53
N ILE A 92 4.67 5.16 -4.05
CA ILE A 92 4.39 6.32 -4.90
C ILE A 92 5.59 6.65 -5.78
N PHE A 93 6.80 6.71 -5.22
CA PHE A 93 8.02 6.95 -5.99
C PHE A 93 8.29 5.82 -7.00
N GLY A 94 8.02 4.58 -6.61
CA GLY A 94 8.12 3.41 -7.47
C GLY A 94 7.15 3.47 -8.65
N LEU A 95 5.88 3.74 -8.35
CA LEU A 95 4.80 3.83 -9.33
C LEU A 95 5.00 5.01 -10.29
N ASP A 96 5.51 6.14 -9.83
CA ASP A 96 5.82 7.32 -10.65
C ASP A 96 6.86 7.00 -11.75
N ASN A 97 7.88 6.22 -11.40
CA ASN A 97 8.96 5.81 -12.30
C ASN A 97 8.67 4.53 -13.09
N THR A 98 7.55 3.85 -12.82
CA THR A 98 7.17 2.59 -13.48
C THR A 98 5.71 2.64 -13.97
N SER A 99 5.00 1.50 -13.94
CA SER A 99 3.61 1.37 -14.37
C SER A 99 2.75 0.70 -13.29
N PRO A 100 1.43 0.95 -13.27
CA PRO A 100 0.49 0.25 -12.39
C PRO A 100 0.60 -1.27 -12.47
N THR A 101 0.74 -1.81 -13.68
CA THR A 101 0.89 -3.25 -13.91
C THR A 101 2.17 -3.79 -13.30
N PHE A 102 3.28 -3.05 -13.42
CA PHE A 102 4.56 -3.45 -12.84
C PHE A 102 4.54 -3.41 -11.30
N ALA A 103 3.94 -2.37 -10.71
CA ALA A 103 3.74 -2.27 -9.27
C ALA A 103 2.91 -3.46 -8.73
N SER A 104 1.74 -3.72 -9.34
CA SER A 104 0.88 -4.84 -8.98
C SER A 104 1.58 -6.20 -9.13
N ALA A 105 2.37 -6.39 -10.19
CA ALA A 105 3.14 -7.62 -10.39
C ALA A 105 4.25 -7.81 -9.35
N THR A 106 4.89 -6.72 -8.90
CA THR A 106 5.94 -6.78 -7.87
C THR A 106 5.35 -7.19 -6.52
N GLU A 107 4.14 -6.73 -6.20
CA GLU A 107 3.44 -7.06 -4.95
C GLU A 107 3.06 -8.53 -4.81
N ASN A 108 2.99 -9.28 -5.91
CA ASN A 108 2.87 -10.74 -5.84
C ASN A 108 4.03 -11.37 -5.06
N THR A 109 5.16 -10.68 -4.87
CA THR A 109 6.27 -11.17 -4.03
C THR A 109 6.03 -10.97 -2.52
N VAL A 110 5.05 -10.17 -2.09
CA VAL A 110 4.79 -9.88 -0.67
C VAL A 110 4.50 -11.14 0.16
N PRO A 111 3.64 -12.09 -0.26
CA PRO A 111 3.44 -13.33 0.50
C PRO A 111 4.71 -14.15 0.65
N ALA A 112 5.55 -14.19 -0.39
CA ALA A 112 6.82 -14.90 -0.40
C ALA A 112 7.81 -14.31 0.62
N VAL A 113 8.01 -12.99 0.55
CA VAL A 113 8.90 -12.26 1.47
C VAL A 113 8.38 -12.32 2.90
N SER A 114 7.06 -12.21 3.10
CA SER A 114 6.41 -12.33 4.41
C SER A 114 6.66 -13.69 5.05
N PHE A 115 6.50 -14.78 4.28
CA PHE A 115 6.75 -16.13 4.77
C PHE A 115 8.22 -16.32 5.18
N LEU A 116 9.17 -15.91 4.32
CA LEU A 116 10.59 -15.99 4.62
C LEU A 116 10.93 -15.22 5.90
N MET A 117 10.42 -14.00 6.05
CA MET A 117 10.66 -13.19 7.23
C MET A 117 10.01 -13.75 8.49
N ALA A 118 8.78 -14.27 8.41
CA ALA A 118 8.12 -14.93 9.54
C ALA A 118 8.89 -16.17 10.01
N ALA A 119 9.48 -16.93 9.07
CA ALA A 119 10.34 -18.07 9.38
C ALA A 119 11.66 -17.62 10.04
N LEU A 120 12.33 -16.59 9.50
CA LEU A 120 13.57 -16.05 10.06
C LEU A 120 13.39 -15.46 11.46
N LEU A 121 12.26 -14.80 11.72
CA LEU A 121 11.91 -14.26 13.04
C LEU A 121 11.38 -15.32 14.01
N GLY A 122 11.26 -16.58 13.58
CA GLY A 122 10.74 -17.67 14.41
C GLY A 122 9.25 -17.51 14.80
N ILE A 123 8.52 -16.65 14.10
CA ILE A 123 7.08 -16.43 14.32
C ILE A 123 6.27 -17.60 13.76
N GLU A 124 6.73 -18.19 12.67
CA GLU A 124 6.09 -19.32 12.01
C GLU A 124 6.98 -20.57 12.06
N LYS A 125 6.43 -21.70 12.53
CA LYS A 125 7.11 -23.00 12.48
C LYS A 125 6.95 -23.60 11.09
N VAL A 126 8.03 -23.61 10.30
CA VAL A 126 8.03 -24.25 8.98
C VAL A 126 8.08 -25.77 9.14
N GLU A 127 6.91 -26.40 9.19
CA GLU A 127 6.78 -27.85 9.20
C GLU A 127 6.86 -28.40 7.77
N TRP A 128 8.07 -28.74 7.32
CA TRP A 128 8.39 -29.25 5.97
C TRP A 128 7.63 -30.53 5.56
N LYS A 129 7.01 -31.23 6.53
CA LYS A 129 6.24 -32.46 6.29
C LYS A 129 4.72 -32.23 6.20
N ARG A 130 4.23 -31.04 6.55
CA ARG A 130 2.79 -30.73 6.53
C ARG A 130 2.41 -30.10 5.20
N LYS A 131 1.25 -30.50 4.66
CA LYS A 131 0.74 -30.01 3.36
C LYS A 131 0.67 -28.46 3.31
N ASP A 132 0.34 -27.83 4.43
CA ASP A 132 0.30 -26.36 4.55
C ASP A 132 1.69 -25.70 4.39
N GLY A 133 2.73 -26.32 4.94
CA GLY A 133 4.11 -25.83 4.84
C GLY A 133 4.63 -25.92 3.41
N ILE A 134 4.36 -27.05 2.75
CA ILE A 134 4.71 -27.26 1.34
C ILE A 134 3.94 -26.25 0.46
N ALA A 135 2.64 -26.05 0.70
CA ALA A 135 1.84 -25.08 -0.06
C ALA A 135 2.36 -23.64 0.07
N LYS A 136 2.84 -23.23 1.26
CA LYS A 136 3.45 -21.91 1.47
C LYS A 136 4.76 -21.72 0.69
N VAL A 137 5.62 -22.74 0.69
CA VAL A 137 6.89 -22.71 -0.05
C VAL A 137 6.63 -22.72 -1.56
N VAL A 138 5.75 -23.60 -2.05
CA VAL A 138 5.41 -23.66 -3.48
C VAL A 138 4.74 -22.36 -3.92
N GLY A 139 3.79 -21.83 -3.14
CA GLY A 139 3.15 -20.54 -3.42
C GLY A 139 4.16 -19.39 -3.48
N THR A 140 5.16 -19.38 -2.60
CA THR A 140 6.27 -18.41 -2.61
C THR A 140 7.05 -18.49 -3.93
N ILE A 141 7.47 -19.68 -4.35
CA ILE A 141 8.23 -19.89 -5.59
C ILE A 141 7.40 -19.46 -6.81
N VAL A 142 6.13 -19.88 -6.88
CA VAL A 142 5.22 -19.52 -7.97
C VAL A 142 4.99 -18.01 -8.03
N SER A 143 4.87 -17.33 -6.89
CA SER A 143 4.74 -15.86 -6.82
C SER A 143 5.94 -15.12 -7.39
N VAL A 144 7.15 -15.56 -7.02
CA VAL A 144 8.40 -14.96 -7.52
C VAL A 144 8.54 -15.20 -9.02
N LEU A 145 8.28 -16.42 -9.49
CA LEU A 145 8.31 -16.75 -10.91
C LEU A 145 7.25 -15.98 -11.71
N GLY A 146 6.03 -15.85 -11.18
CA GLY A 146 4.96 -15.08 -11.82
C GLY A 146 5.32 -13.59 -11.95
N SER A 147 5.91 -13.01 -10.90
CA SER A 147 6.41 -11.62 -10.94
C SER A 147 7.51 -11.43 -11.98
N LEU A 148 8.45 -12.37 -12.08
CA LEU A 148 9.51 -12.36 -13.09
C LEU A 148 8.95 -12.46 -14.52
N VAL A 149 7.96 -13.34 -14.75
CA VAL A 149 7.32 -13.47 -16.06
C VAL A 149 6.63 -12.17 -16.46
N ILE A 150 5.82 -11.56 -15.59
CA ILE A 150 5.13 -10.28 -15.90
C ILE A 150 6.14 -9.15 -16.14
N THR A 151 7.23 -9.12 -15.37
CA THR A 151 8.31 -8.12 -15.50
C THR A 151 9.07 -8.25 -16.82
N LEU A 152 9.38 -9.47 -17.25
CA LEU A 152 10.17 -9.73 -18.44
C LEU A 152 9.31 -9.81 -19.71
N TYR A 153 7.99 -9.92 -19.56
CA TYR A 153 7.05 -9.97 -20.69
C TYR A 153 6.88 -8.59 -21.34
N LYS A 154 7.53 -8.39 -22.49
CA LYS A 154 7.29 -7.24 -23.36
C LYS A 154 6.08 -7.52 -24.27
N GLY A 155 4.88 -7.23 -23.80
CA GLY A 155 3.66 -7.24 -24.62
C GLY A 155 3.53 -5.96 -25.46
N PRO A 156 2.81 -6.00 -26.60
CA PRO A 156 2.46 -4.79 -27.36
C PRO A 156 1.59 -3.85 -26.52
N THR A 157 1.77 -2.54 -26.67
CA THR A 157 0.97 -1.50 -26.00
C THR A 157 -0.47 -1.53 -26.55
N ILE A 158 -1.40 -2.08 -25.78
CA ILE A 158 -2.81 -2.29 -26.21
C ILE A 158 -3.65 -1.01 -26.07
N TYR A 159 -3.21 -0.03 -25.27
CA TYR A 159 -3.96 1.19 -25.01
C TYR A 159 -3.09 2.43 -25.23
N GLN A 160 -3.33 3.13 -26.33
CA GLN A 160 -2.89 4.50 -26.55
C GLN A 160 -4.18 5.33 -26.60
N PRO A 161 -4.51 6.13 -25.55
CA PRO A 161 -5.67 6.99 -25.62
C PRO A 161 -5.39 8.03 -26.70
N SER A 162 -6.02 7.90 -27.86
CA SER A 162 -6.02 8.90 -28.90
C SER A 162 -6.88 10.08 -28.46
N LEU A 163 -6.32 10.97 -27.62
CA LEU A 163 -6.88 12.29 -27.37
C LEU A 163 -6.49 13.21 -28.53
N HIS A 164 -7.10 12.97 -29.70
CA HIS A 164 -7.04 13.84 -30.85
C HIS A 164 -8.02 15.02 -30.66
N LEU A 165 -7.84 15.82 -29.60
CA LEU A 165 -8.56 17.08 -29.39
C LEU A 165 -7.71 17.97 -28.48
N VAL A 166 -6.70 18.62 -29.06
CA VAL A 166 -6.24 20.00 -28.83
C VAL A 166 -4.83 20.14 -29.43
N ASN A 167 -4.70 21.11 -30.33
CA ASN A 167 -3.49 21.48 -31.04
C ASN A 167 -2.39 21.98 -30.07
N GLN A 168 -1.50 21.10 -29.59
CA GLN A 168 -0.26 21.49 -28.92
C GLN A 168 0.94 20.75 -29.52
N PRO A 169 2.13 21.40 -29.63
CA PRO A 169 3.28 20.81 -30.29
C PRO A 169 3.81 19.59 -29.53
N ILE A 170 3.93 18.47 -30.26
CA ILE A 170 4.35 17.12 -29.83
C ILE A 170 5.86 17.07 -29.48
N LYS A 171 6.36 18.01 -28.66
CA LYS A 171 7.75 18.03 -28.20
C LYS A 171 7.91 17.94 -26.69
N ALA A 172 6.81 18.02 -25.92
CA ALA A 172 6.83 17.97 -24.46
C ALA A 172 6.63 16.54 -23.91
N GLU A 173 5.78 15.72 -24.54
CA GLU A 173 5.47 14.36 -24.04
C GLU A 173 6.66 13.38 -24.20
N GLU A 174 7.45 13.48 -25.27
CA GLU A 174 8.66 12.65 -25.45
C GLU A 174 9.79 13.01 -24.48
N ALA A 175 9.83 14.25 -23.98
CA ALA A 175 10.87 14.71 -23.05
C ALA A 175 10.62 14.26 -21.60
N GLU A 176 9.36 14.06 -21.21
CA GLU A 176 8.98 13.63 -19.86
C GLU A 176 9.17 12.11 -19.67
N GLU A 177 9.04 11.33 -20.75
CA GLU A 177 9.31 9.89 -20.75
C GLU A 177 10.83 9.57 -20.64
N GLN A 178 11.70 10.48 -21.10
CA GLN A 178 13.16 10.34 -21.03
C GLN A 178 13.77 10.53 -19.63
N ASN A 179 13.04 11.07 -18.64
CA ASN A 179 13.58 11.42 -17.33
C ASN A 179 13.15 10.47 -16.18
N LYS A 180 12.37 9.43 -16.48
CA LYS A 180 11.94 8.43 -15.48
C LYS A 180 13.03 7.40 -15.25
N ASN A 181 13.56 7.35 -14.03
CA ASN A 181 14.58 6.38 -13.66
C ASN A 181 13.92 5.04 -13.31
N TRP A 182 13.74 4.19 -14.33
CA TRP A 182 13.11 2.88 -14.18
C TRP A 182 13.80 2.02 -13.10
N THR A 183 15.13 2.07 -13.00
CA THR A 183 15.90 1.33 -11.99
C THR A 183 15.57 1.80 -10.58
N LEU A 184 15.48 3.12 -10.35
CA LEU A 184 15.04 3.67 -9.08
C LEU A 184 13.61 3.24 -8.77
N GLY A 185 12.73 3.23 -9.78
CA GLY A 185 11.36 2.74 -9.67
C GLY A 185 11.29 1.29 -9.18
N CYS A 186 12.08 0.39 -9.77
CA CYS A 186 12.20 -1.01 -9.33
C CYS A 186 12.68 -1.13 -7.88
N LEU A 187 13.73 -0.40 -7.50
CA LEU A 187 14.27 -0.43 -6.14
C LEU A 187 13.24 0.06 -5.11
N CYS A 188 12.52 1.13 -5.44
CA CYS A 188 11.43 1.63 -4.61
C CYS A 188 10.32 0.58 -4.45
N LEU A 189 9.86 -0.07 -5.53
CA LEU A 189 8.82 -1.10 -5.43
C LEU A 189 9.27 -2.35 -4.67
N MET A 190 10.55 -2.73 -4.75
CA MET A 190 11.11 -3.76 -3.87
C MET A 190 11.09 -3.32 -2.40
N GLY A 191 11.49 -2.09 -2.11
CA GLY A 191 11.42 -1.49 -0.77
C GLY A 191 9.99 -1.47 -0.23
N HIS A 192 9.02 -1.14 -1.07
CA HIS A 192 7.58 -1.22 -0.76
C HIS A 192 7.19 -2.65 -0.34
N CYS A 193 7.54 -3.67 -1.14
CA CYS A 193 7.19 -5.06 -0.81
C CYS A 193 7.81 -5.55 0.51
N ILE A 194 9.04 -5.15 0.80
CA ILE A 194 9.72 -5.46 2.07
C ILE A 194 9.01 -4.77 3.24
N CYS A 195 8.65 -3.49 3.10
CA CYS A 195 7.92 -2.73 4.10
C CYS A 195 6.56 -3.35 4.39
N TRP A 196 5.79 -3.67 3.35
CA TRP A 196 4.48 -4.29 3.48
C TRP A 196 4.56 -5.66 4.15
N SER A 197 5.52 -6.50 3.71
CA SER A 197 5.76 -7.79 4.35
C SER A 197 6.12 -7.64 5.83
N SER A 198 6.95 -6.64 6.16
CA SER A 198 7.41 -6.39 7.52
C SER A 198 6.26 -5.99 8.42
N TRP A 199 5.40 -5.12 7.91
CA TRP A 199 4.16 -4.75 8.59
C TRP A 199 3.28 -5.95 8.89
N ILE A 200 2.96 -6.79 7.88
CA ILE A 200 2.10 -7.98 8.06
C ILE A 200 2.68 -8.92 9.11
N VAL A 201 3.98 -9.21 9.03
CA VAL A 201 4.65 -10.17 9.93
C VAL A 201 4.75 -9.63 11.36
N LEU A 202 5.12 -8.37 11.54
CA LEU A 202 5.32 -7.75 12.87
C LEU A 202 4.00 -7.34 13.53
N GLN A 203 2.94 -7.11 12.75
CA GLN A 203 1.60 -6.81 13.28
C GLN A 203 1.04 -7.99 14.10
N SER A 204 1.26 -9.23 13.66
CA SER A 204 0.72 -10.44 14.32
C SER A 204 1.09 -10.57 15.82
N PRO A 205 2.37 -10.55 16.23
CA PRO A 205 2.75 -10.64 17.64
C PRO A 205 2.31 -9.41 18.45
N LEU A 206 2.19 -8.24 17.82
CA LEU A 206 1.74 -7.03 18.48
C LEU A 206 0.24 -7.08 18.80
N LEU A 207 -0.59 -7.49 17.84
CA LEU A 207 -2.03 -7.64 18.05
C LEU A 207 -2.39 -8.72 19.06
N LYS A 208 -1.52 -9.72 19.28
CA LYS A 208 -1.68 -10.67 20.41
C LYS A 208 -1.55 -9.99 21.78
N LYS A 209 -0.71 -8.96 21.89
CA LYS A 209 -0.49 -8.19 23.12
C LYS A 209 -1.46 -7.00 23.25
N TYR A 210 -1.94 -6.50 22.11
CA TYR A 210 -2.84 -5.35 21.99
C TYR A 210 -4.01 -5.71 21.06
N PRO A 211 -5.02 -6.45 21.56
CA PRO A 211 -6.10 -7.03 20.75
C PRO A 211 -7.17 -6.00 20.35
N ALA A 212 -6.73 -4.84 19.85
CA ALA A 212 -7.58 -3.74 19.41
C ALA A 212 -7.04 -3.25 18.06
N ARG A 213 -7.60 -3.78 16.96
CA ARG A 213 -7.12 -3.61 15.58
C ARG A 213 -7.33 -2.20 15.07
N PHE A 214 -8.53 -1.63 15.25
CA PHE A 214 -8.82 -0.26 14.83
C PHE A 214 -7.92 0.73 15.57
N SER A 215 -7.71 0.51 16.86
CA SER A 215 -6.82 1.30 17.72
C SER A 215 -5.37 1.18 17.27
N PHE A 216 -4.90 -0.05 16.98
CA PHE A 216 -3.56 -0.29 16.46
C PHE A 216 -3.29 0.48 15.16
N VAL A 217 -4.18 0.36 14.17
CA VAL A 217 -4.02 1.07 12.89
C VAL A 217 -4.15 2.58 13.10
N SER A 218 -5.07 3.05 13.95
CA SER A 218 -5.20 4.47 14.30
C SER A 218 -3.91 5.06 14.87
N TYR A 219 -3.25 4.34 15.79
CA TYR A 219 -1.97 4.78 16.36
C TYR A 219 -0.86 4.84 15.33
N CYS A 220 -0.79 3.84 14.44
CA CYS A 220 0.18 3.84 13.36
C CYS A 220 -0.09 4.99 12.38
N CYS A 221 -1.34 5.25 12.01
CA CYS A 221 -1.73 6.39 11.17
C CYS A 221 -1.38 7.72 11.84
N PHE A 222 -1.63 7.88 13.15
CA PHE A 222 -1.24 9.08 13.89
C PHE A 222 0.26 9.36 13.78
N PHE A 223 1.11 8.36 14.06
CA PHE A 223 2.56 8.54 13.94
C PHE A 223 3.00 8.75 12.49
N ALA A 224 2.36 8.09 11.53
CA ALA A 224 2.65 8.27 10.11
C ALA A 224 2.28 9.68 9.62
N VAL A 225 1.17 10.27 10.10
CA VAL A 225 0.84 11.69 9.83
C VAL A 225 1.97 12.59 10.32
N LEU A 226 2.48 12.40 11.55
CA LEU A 226 3.58 13.20 12.07
C LEU A 226 4.86 13.04 11.24
N GLN A 227 5.19 11.81 10.85
CA GLN A 227 6.37 11.49 10.04
C GLN A 227 6.27 12.10 8.64
N PHE A 228 5.16 11.86 7.93
CA PHE A 228 4.93 12.44 6.61
C PHE A 228 4.86 13.96 6.66
N PHE A 229 4.23 14.54 7.69
CA PHE A 229 4.19 15.99 7.84
C PHE A 229 5.59 16.56 8.00
N GLY A 230 6.44 15.97 8.85
CA GLY A 230 7.83 16.40 9.01
C GLY A 230 8.64 16.28 7.72
N ILE A 231 8.51 15.15 7.00
CA ILE A 231 9.20 14.93 5.72
C ILE A 231 8.70 15.93 4.67
N SER A 232 7.39 16.05 4.50
CA SER A 232 6.78 16.95 3.50
C SER A 232 7.09 18.41 3.80
N ALA A 233 6.97 18.86 5.05
CA ALA A 233 7.31 20.24 5.42
C ALA A 233 8.79 20.58 5.16
N TYR A 234 9.69 19.60 5.21
CA TYR A 234 11.09 19.80 4.91
C TYR A 234 11.37 19.89 3.39
N PHE A 235 10.81 18.97 2.60
CA PHE A 235 11.07 18.84 1.16
C PHE A 235 10.15 19.69 0.28
N GLU A 236 8.87 19.82 0.63
CA GLU A 236 7.82 20.55 -0.10
C GLU A 236 7.62 21.92 0.52
N ARG A 237 8.52 22.85 0.20
CA ARG A 237 8.49 24.21 0.74
C ARG A 237 7.54 25.15 0.00
N ASP A 238 7.15 24.78 -1.22
CA ASP A 238 6.19 25.55 -2.02
C ASP A 238 4.77 25.28 -1.51
N LEU A 239 4.02 26.34 -1.22
CA LEU A 239 2.64 26.26 -0.72
C LEU A 239 1.67 25.74 -1.78
N GLU A 240 1.99 25.86 -3.07
CA GLU A 240 1.14 25.32 -4.13
C GLU A 240 1.08 23.78 -4.08
N SER A 241 2.17 23.10 -3.71
CA SER A 241 2.20 21.63 -3.49
C SER A 241 1.24 21.13 -2.41
N TRP A 242 0.79 22.04 -1.52
CA TRP A 242 -0.14 21.72 -0.42
C TRP A 242 -1.60 22.00 -0.76
N LYS A 243 -1.89 22.59 -1.92
CA LYS A 243 -3.27 22.83 -2.33
C LYS A 243 -3.82 21.61 -3.07
N ILE A 244 -5.04 21.23 -2.72
CA ILE A 244 -5.82 20.31 -3.55
C ILE A 244 -6.46 21.15 -4.64
N THR A 245 -6.00 21.01 -5.88
CA THR A 245 -6.35 21.93 -6.97
C THR A 245 -7.52 21.47 -7.82
N SER A 246 -7.80 20.17 -7.86
CA SER A 246 -8.81 19.59 -8.74
C SER A 246 -9.75 18.60 -8.05
N GLY A 247 -10.96 18.46 -8.61
CA GLY A 247 -11.90 17.42 -8.18
C GLY A 247 -11.38 16.01 -8.43
N GLY A 248 -10.48 15.82 -9.41
CA GLY A 248 -9.81 14.55 -9.70
C GLY A 248 -8.88 14.11 -8.57
N GLU A 249 -8.13 15.04 -7.98
CA GLU A 249 -7.30 14.79 -6.79
C GLU A 249 -8.14 14.36 -5.60
N LEU A 250 -9.25 15.08 -5.35
CA LEU A 250 -10.16 14.74 -4.26
C LEU A 250 -10.79 13.36 -4.46
N TYR A 251 -11.22 13.05 -5.68
CA TYR A 251 -11.73 11.71 -6.03
C TYR A 251 -10.68 10.63 -5.77
N ALA A 252 -9.43 10.85 -6.19
CA ALA A 252 -8.34 9.92 -5.95
C ALA A 252 -8.08 9.71 -4.44
N LEU A 253 -8.06 10.80 -3.66
CA LEU A 253 -7.94 10.71 -2.20
C LEU A 253 -9.06 9.86 -1.58
N LEU A 254 -10.32 10.13 -1.94
CA LEU A 254 -11.47 9.40 -1.38
C LEU A 254 -11.50 7.93 -1.80
N TYR A 255 -11.25 7.62 -3.07
CA TYR A 255 -11.19 6.24 -3.56
C TYR A 255 -10.11 5.44 -2.82
N THR A 256 -8.90 6.00 -2.75
CA THR A 256 -7.75 5.29 -2.18
C THR A 256 -7.90 5.03 -0.67
N VAL A 257 -8.60 5.91 0.05
CA VAL A 257 -8.94 5.73 1.46
C VAL A 257 -10.03 4.66 1.61
N SER A 258 -11.04 4.65 0.73
CA SER A 258 -12.12 3.66 0.76
C SER A 258 -11.60 2.23 0.62
N VAL A 259 -10.62 2.00 -0.27
CA VAL A 259 -9.97 0.69 -0.43
C VAL A 259 -9.21 0.26 0.83
N LEU A 260 -8.61 1.20 1.57
CA LEU A 260 -7.92 0.89 2.83
C LEU A 260 -8.88 0.39 3.91
N PHE A 261 -10.13 0.87 3.93
CA PHE A 261 -11.13 0.41 4.91
C PHE A 261 -11.59 -1.02 4.66
N ILE A 262 -11.65 -1.46 3.40
CA ILE A 262 -11.96 -2.86 3.03
C ILE A 262 -10.90 -3.83 3.58
N PHE A 263 -9.68 -3.35 3.87
CA PHE A 263 -8.59 -4.18 4.42
C PHE A 263 -8.72 -4.48 5.92
N ILE A 264 -9.52 -3.70 6.66
CA ILE A 264 -9.54 -3.76 8.13
C ILE A 264 -10.69 -4.66 8.65
N ASP A 265 -11.75 -4.84 7.85
CA ASP A 265 -12.88 -5.76 8.11
C ASP A 265 -12.63 -7.18 7.56
#